data_AF-A0A354MCV9-F1
#
_entry.id   AF-A0A354MCV9-F1
#
_cell.length_a   1.000
_cell.length_b   1.000
_cell.length_c   1.000
_cell.angle_alpha   90.00
_cell.angle_beta   90.00
_cell.angle_gamma   90.00
#
_symmetry.space_group_name_H-M   'P 1'
#
loop_
_entity.id
_entity.type
_entity.pdbx_description
1 polymer ?
#
loop_
_entity_poly.entity_id
_entity_poly.type
_entity_poly.pdbx_seq_one_letter_code
_entity_poly.pdbx_strand_id
1 'polypeptide(L)'
;MKKKKNSTFYKYTRKQILVLSVLVIFGLSLVSILARYVMNYANDFYTRAQEFYFYSDKLKENNPTYRIEQWTGVNTYTIPIKLSTAKNSLEKATYDINYSITYSCSSNITCQLNKTTGIIYATSNEDYITLQITPNTSLSTGDVAEVNITATSSSPYQKSIMAKFILVVGDSAYTYKIEDSVGQIYCDLIITNTTNYYLVQTAFGPYSVGDRINIYTYYELTAEERENCVPTKIVRFDYDPQILSLDMANTTVELFSMGTETQGTTEYVVSYKVGVGAESSARVRFYKADSTQDYTYPIVNNTSVIEVELLDW
;
A
#
# COMPACT_ATOMS: atom_id res chain seq x y z
N MET A 1 37.02 89.61 13.70
CA MET A 1 36.42 88.43 13.03
C MET A 1 35.01 88.20 13.56
N LYS A 2 33.96 88.42 12.75
CA LYS A 2 32.56 88.08 13.08
C LYS A 2 32.19 86.76 12.38
N LYS A 3 31.86 85.71 13.14
CA LYS A 3 31.08 84.58 12.61
C LYS A 3 29.62 84.77 13.02
N LYS A 4 28.78 85.23 12.08
CA LYS A 4 27.31 85.10 12.18
C LYS A 4 26.94 83.70 11.67
N LYS A 5 26.43 82.83 12.54
CA LYS A 5 25.65 81.65 12.11
C LYS A 5 24.22 82.13 11.86
N ASN A 6 23.79 82.12 10.61
CA ASN A 6 22.39 82.34 10.24
C ASN A 6 21.63 81.01 10.41
N SER A 7 20.79 80.90 11.43
CA SER A 7 19.73 79.89 11.47
C SER A 7 18.40 80.59 11.15
N THR A 8 17.99 80.55 9.90
CA THR A 8 16.66 80.98 9.46
C THR A 8 15.62 79.96 9.92
N PHE A 9 14.97 80.23 11.06
CA PHE A 9 13.76 79.52 11.47
C PHE A 9 12.58 80.03 10.64
N TYR A 10 12.03 79.19 9.77
CA TYR A 10 10.79 79.47 9.04
C TYR A 10 9.62 79.58 10.03
N LYS A 11 8.96 80.74 10.09
CA LYS A 11 7.70 80.92 10.83
C LYS A 11 6.53 80.47 9.97
N TYR A 12 6.01 79.27 10.22
CA TYR A 12 4.79 78.79 9.58
C TYR A 12 3.57 79.57 10.09
N THR A 13 2.65 79.90 9.18
CA THR A 13 1.40 80.58 9.54
C THR A 13 0.40 79.59 10.19
N ARG A 14 -0.49 80.08 11.07
CA ARG A 14 -1.49 79.23 11.77
C ARG A 14 -2.29 78.33 10.81
N LYS A 15 -2.59 78.81 9.60
CA LYS A 15 -3.28 78.03 8.55
C LYS A 15 -2.43 76.86 8.03
N GLN A 16 -1.12 77.05 7.83
CA GLN A 16 -0.20 76.00 7.40
C GLN A 16 -0.03 74.93 8.47
N ILE A 17 0.06 75.32 9.75
CA ILE A 17 0.11 74.38 10.88
C ILE A 17 -1.17 73.54 10.93
N LEU A 18 -2.34 74.16 10.75
CA LEU A 18 -3.62 73.46 10.79
C LEU A 18 -3.75 72.42 9.66
N VAL A 19 -3.34 72.78 8.44
CA VAL A 19 -3.29 71.84 7.30
C VAL A 19 -2.32 70.69 7.56
N LEU A 20 -1.13 70.97 8.10
CA LEU A 20 -0.14 69.94 8.42
C LEU A 20 -0.66 68.98 9.50
N SER A 21 -1.31 69.50 10.54
CA SER A 21 -1.92 68.68 11.60
C SER A 21 -3.01 67.76 11.07
N VAL A 22 -3.87 68.25 10.17
CA VAL A 22 -4.90 67.42 9.53
C VAL A 22 -4.27 66.31 8.68
N LEU A 23 -3.22 66.63 7.92
CA LEU A 23 -2.46 65.66 7.12
C LEU A 23 -1.80 64.58 7.99
N VAL A 24 -1.24 64.95 9.14
CA VAL A 24 -0.66 64.01 10.10
C VAL A 24 -1.74 63.08 10.69
N ILE A 25 -2.90 63.63 11.07
CA ILE A 25 -4.01 62.83 11.59
C ILE A 25 -4.53 61.84 10.53
N PHE A 26 -4.64 62.28 9.27
CA PHE A 26 -5.03 61.42 8.15
C PHE A 26 -3.96 60.35 7.83
N GLY A 27 -2.69 60.70 7.93
CA GLY A 27 -1.59 59.74 7.77
C GLY A 27 -1.59 58.66 8.86
N LEU A 28 -1.80 59.05 10.11
CA LEU A 28 -1.86 58.11 11.24
C LEU A 28 -3.07 57.16 11.15
N SER A 29 -4.23 57.64 10.69
CA SER A 29 -5.39 56.77 10.49
C SER A 29 -5.18 55.76 9.37
N LEU A 30 -4.59 56.17 8.24
CA LEU A 30 -4.25 55.26 7.14
C LEU A 30 -3.28 54.14 7.56
N VAL A 31 -2.23 54.47 8.33
CA VAL A 31 -1.26 53.49 8.82
C VAL A 31 -1.91 52.46 9.74
N SER A 32 -2.82 52.87 10.62
CA SER A 32 -3.51 51.95 11.54
C SER A 32 -4.46 50.99 10.81
N ILE A 33 -5.16 51.46 9.77
CA ILE A 33 -6.02 50.63 8.93
C ILE A 33 -5.17 49.60 8.17
N LEU A 34 -4.06 50.04 7.58
CA LEU A 34 -3.13 49.16 6.86
C LEU A 34 -2.51 48.11 7.81
N ALA A 35 -2.08 48.51 9.01
CA ALA A 35 -1.52 47.62 10.01
C ALA A 35 -2.52 46.54 10.44
N ARG A 36 -3.79 46.91 10.66
CA ARG A 36 -4.86 45.96 11.00
C ARG A 36 -5.14 44.98 9.86
N TYR A 37 -5.12 45.46 8.62
CA TYR A 37 -5.29 44.62 7.43
C TYR A 37 -4.16 43.59 7.30
N VAL A 38 -2.90 44.05 7.39
CA VAL A 38 -1.72 43.17 7.33
C VAL A 38 -1.72 42.16 8.47
N MET A 39 -2.05 42.57 9.69
CA MET A 39 -2.08 41.67 10.85
C MET A 39 -3.19 40.61 10.72
N ASN A 40 -4.37 40.98 10.23
CA ASN A 40 -5.45 40.02 9.99
C ASN A 40 -5.07 39.01 8.89
N TYR A 41 -4.46 39.47 7.81
CA TYR A 41 -3.96 38.58 6.75
C TYR A 41 -2.86 37.64 7.26
N ALA A 42 -1.92 38.16 8.05
CA ALA A 42 -0.85 37.36 8.65
C ALA A 42 -1.39 36.31 9.64
N ASN A 43 -2.40 36.65 10.45
CA ASN A 43 -3.03 35.73 11.40
C ASN A 43 -3.86 34.64 10.69
N ASP A 44 -4.60 35.00 9.64
CA ASP A 44 -5.36 34.04 8.83
C ASP A 44 -4.40 33.07 8.11
N PHE A 45 -3.32 33.60 7.53
CA PHE A 45 -2.26 32.79 6.93
C PHE A 45 -1.56 31.88 7.94
N TYR A 46 -1.29 32.37 9.15
CA TYR A 46 -0.66 31.59 10.21
C TYR A 46 -1.57 30.46 10.71
N THR A 47 -2.86 30.74 10.93
CA THR A 47 -3.84 29.75 11.36
C THR A 47 -4.01 28.65 10.31
N ARG A 48 -4.14 29.04 9.03
CA ARG A 48 -4.24 28.07 7.92
C ARG A 48 -2.98 27.22 7.78
N ALA A 49 -1.79 27.79 8.00
CA ALA A 49 -0.55 27.01 7.97
C ALA A 49 -0.49 25.96 9.09
N GLN A 50 -1.09 26.22 10.26
CA GLN A 50 -1.20 25.24 11.35
C GLN A 50 -2.21 24.13 11.05
N GLU A 51 -3.22 24.41 10.23
CA GLU A 51 -4.23 23.44 9.76
C GLU A 51 -3.79 22.66 8.52
N PHE A 52 -2.58 22.90 8.00
CA PHE A 52 -2.10 22.25 6.80
C PHE A 52 -1.65 20.80 7.08
N TYR A 53 -2.48 19.86 6.63
CA TYR A 53 -2.22 18.43 6.70
C TYR A 53 -2.20 17.85 5.28
N PHE A 54 -1.15 17.09 4.97
CA PHE A 54 -1.04 16.35 3.72
C PHE A 54 -0.35 15.02 3.99
N TYR A 55 -1.17 13.96 4.05
CA TYR A 55 -0.79 12.62 4.45
C TYR A 55 -1.25 11.58 3.44
N SER A 56 -0.67 10.38 3.56
CA SER A 56 -1.12 9.19 2.84
C SER A 56 -0.99 7.96 3.71
N ASP A 57 -1.76 6.92 3.39
CA ASP A 57 -1.60 5.59 3.96
C ASP A 57 -0.27 4.94 3.57
N LYS A 58 0.23 5.20 2.34
CA LYS A 58 1.48 4.63 1.82
C LYS A 58 2.61 5.64 1.61
N LEU A 59 2.30 6.88 1.27
CA LEU A 59 3.33 7.90 1.01
C LEU A 59 3.71 8.64 2.29
N LYS A 60 5.01 8.80 2.57
CA LYS A 60 5.52 9.51 3.75
C LYS A 60 6.73 10.38 3.39
N GLU A 61 7.09 11.31 4.27
CA GLU A 61 8.25 12.21 4.07
C GLU A 61 9.59 11.45 4.10
N ASN A 62 9.68 10.36 4.86
CA ASN A 62 10.88 9.54 4.97
C ASN A 62 11.05 8.53 3.82
N ASN A 63 10.22 8.60 2.77
CA ASN A 63 10.30 7.76 1.58
C ASN A 63 10.37 6.23 1.88
N PRO A 64 9.33 5.64 2.49
CA PRO A 64 9.29 4.22 2.81
C PRO A 64 9.46 3.35 1.57
N THR A 65 10.07 2.19 1.76
CA THR A 65 10.15 1.14 0.74
C THR A 65 9.22 -0.01 1.10
N TYR A 66 8.30 -0.34 0.20
CA TYR A 66 7.39 -1.48 0.30
C TYR A 66 7.85 -2.57 -0.66
N ARG A 67 8.09 -3.78 -0.15
CA ARG A 67 8.51 -4.92 -0.94
C ARG A 67 7.34 -5.90 -1.06
N ILE A 68 6.96 -6.22 -2.29
CA ILE A 68 5.85 -7.10 -2.65
C ILE A 68 6.46 -8.33 -3.30
N GLU A 69 6.48 -9.43 -2.56
CA GLU A 69 6.92 -10.72 -3.09
C GLU A 69 5.80 -11.40 -3.87
N GLN A 70 6.19 -12.40 -4.67
CA GLN A 70 5.26 -13.31 -5.33
C GLN A 70 4.32 -12.64 -6.34
N TRP A 71 4.74 -11.52 -6.94
CA TRP A 71 4.01 -10.97 -8.08
C TRP A 71 4.16 -11.93 -9.27
N THR A 72 3.06 -12.20 -9.99
CA THR A 72 3.09 -13.17 -11.10
C THR A 72 3.90 -12.70 -12.30
N GLY A 73 4.18 -11.39 -12.41
CA GLY A 73 4.90 -10.82 -13.56
C GLY A 73 4.13 -10.90 -14.89
N VAL A 74 2.83 -11.25 -14.85
CA VAL A 74 1.96 -11.40 -16.03
C VAL A 74 0.81 -10.39 -15.99
N ASN A 75 0.08 -10.33 -14.88
CA ASN A 75 -1.11 -9.48 -14.76
C ASN A 75 -0.76 -8.09 -14.20
N THR A 76 -1.58 -7.10 -14.58
CA THR A 76 -1.51 -5.75 -14.01
C THR A 76 -1.72 -5.79 -12.49
N TYR A 77 -0.73 -5.30 -11.74
CA TYR A 77 -0.83 -5.12 -10.30
C TYR A 77 -1.37 -3.72 -9.98
N THR A 78 -2.29 -3.62 -9.02
CA THR A 78 -2.95 -2.35 -8.69
C THR A 78 -2.72 -1.96 -7.24
N ILE A 79 -2.19 -0.75 -7.02
CA ILE A 79 -1.96 -0.17 -5.70
C ILE A 79 -2.90 1.04 -5.53
N PRO A 80 -3.98 0.91 -4.75
CA PRO A 80 -4.77 2.06 -4.32
C PRO A 80 -3.96 2.86 -3.29
N ILE A 81 -3.91 4.17 -3.43
CA ILE A 81 -3.23 5.08 -2.49
C ILE A 81 -4.26 6.13 -2.06
N LYS A 82 -4.40 6.28 -0.74
CA LYS A 82 -5.25 7.29 -0.13
C LYS A 82 -4.41 8.51 0.18
N LEU A 83 -4.89 9.68 -0.21
CA LEU A 83 -4.39 10.98 0.23
C LEU A 83 -5.39 11.58 1.22
N SER A 84 -4.89 12.23 2.27
CA SER A 84 -5.75 12.82 3.30
C SER A 84 -5.21 14.15 3.81
N THR A 85 -6.14 15.04 4.11
CA THR A 85 -5.91 16.34 4.76
C THR A 85 -6.45 16.37 6.19
N ALA A 86 -6.68 15.18 6.78
CA ALA A 86 -7.05 15.00 8.17
C ALA A 86 -5.86 14.46 8.96
N LYS A 87 -5.52 15.12 10.07
CA LYS A 87 -4.60 14.56 11.07
C LYS A 87 -5.32 13.55 11.97
N ASN A 88 -6.57 13.84 12.32
CA ASN A 88 -7.47 12.92 13.04
C ASN A 88 -8.94 13.31 12.79
N SER A 89 -9.87 12.71 13.54
CA SER A 89 -11.31 12.95 13.39
C SER A 89 -11.75 14.40 13.71
N LEU A 90 -10.95 15.14 14.49
CA LEU A 90 -11.22 16.50 14.95
C LEU A 90 -10.34 17.55 14.24
N GLU A 91 -9.11 17.19 13.91
CA GLU A 91 -8.13 18.08 13.26
C GLU A 91 -8.03 17.77 11.76
N LYS A 92 -8.62 18.65 10.94
CA LYS A 92 -8.70 18.52 9.48
C LYS A 92 -8.51 19.87 8.81
N ALA A 93 -8.05 19.86 7.56
CA ALA A 93 -7.99 21.07 6.75
C ALA A 93 -9.40 21.60 6.47
N THR A 94 -9.59 22.91 6.65
CA THR A 94 -10.87 23.60 6.44
C THR A 94 -11.02 24.17 5.02
N TYR A 95 -10.03 23.92 4.16
CA TYR A 95 -9.93 24.44 2.80
C TYR A 95 -9.41 23.37 1.83
N ASP A 96 -9.69 23.57 0.55
CA ASP A 96 -9.30 22.63 -0.49
C ASP A 96 -7.79 22.64 -0.72
N ILE A 97 -7.20 21.45 -0.90
CA ILE A 97 -5.77 21.27 -1.16
C ILE A 97 -5.56 20.68 -2.55
N ASN A 98 -4.91 21.46 -3.41
CA ASN A 98 -4.52 21.00 -4.74
C ASN A 98 -3.25 20.16 -4.65
N TYR A 99 -3.14 19.12 -5.47
CA TYR A 99 -1.96 18.28 -5.52
C TYR A 99 -1.62 17.82 -6.94
N SER A 100 -0.37 17.41 -7.10
CA SER A 100 0.17 16.77 -8.30
C SER A 100 0.96 15.51 -7.92
N ILE A 101 1.04 14.56 -8.84
CA ILE A 101 1.72 13.28 -8.65
C ILE A 101 2.71 13.09 -9.78
N THR A 102 3.92 12.72 -9.40
CA THR A 102 4.96 12.26 -10.31
C THR A 102 5.34 10.84 -9.96
N TYR A 103 5.70 10.05 -10.96
CA TYR A 103 6.16 8.68 -10.76
C TYR A 103 7.21 8.31 -11.79
N SER A 104 8.03 7.33 -11.45
CA SER A 104 9.01 6.72 -12.33
C SER A 104 8.98 5.22 -12.11
N CYS A 105 9.12 4.44 -13.18
CA CYS A 105 9.07 2.99 -13.13
C CYS A 105 10.28 2.38 -13.85
N SER A 106 10.66 1.18 -13.45
CA SER A 106 11.71 0.40 -14.13
C SER A 106 11.31 0.06 -15.56
N SER A 107 12.30 -0.19 -16.42
CA SER A 107 12.09 -0.37 -17.86
C SER A 107 11.25 -1.58 -18.24
N ASN A 108 11.17 -2.57 -17.36
CA ASN A 108 10.47 -3.84 -17.54
C ASN A 108 8.97 -3.78 -17.20
N ILE A 109 8.46 -2.61 -16.79
CA ILE A 109 7.06 -2.35 -16.51
C ILE A 109 6.60 -1.02 -17.11
N THR A 110 5.29 -0.92 -17.33
CA THR A 110 4.59 0.33 -17.63
C THR A 110 3.69 0.66 -16.45
N CYS A 111 3.79 1.90 -15.97
CA CYS A 111 2.94 2.41 -14.90
C CYS A 111 1.91 3.40 -15.44
N GLN A 112 0.71 3.33 -14.89
CA GLN A 112 -0.37 4.27 -15.19
C GLN A 112 -1.08 4.68 -13.91
N LEU A 113 -1.36 5.96 -13.77
CA LEU A 113 -2.23 6.49 -12.73
C LEU A 113 -3.59 6.84 -13.32
N ASN A 114 -4.66 6.64 -12.54
CA ASN A 114 -5.99 7.13 -12.90
C ASN A 114 -6.07 8.66 -12.99
N LYS A 115 -5.23 9.37 -12.23
CA LYS A 115 -5.04 10.83 -12.30
C LYS A 115 -3.67 11.24 -11.78
N THR A 116 -3.10 12.30 -12.34
CA THR A 116 -1.81 12.89 -11.95
C THR A 116 -1.95 14.23 -11.23
N THR A 117 -3.16 14.80 -11.19
CA THR A 117 -3.49 16.01 -10.47
C THR A 117 -4.88 15.88 -9.86
N GLY A 118 -5.13 16.57 -8.75
CA GLY A 118 -6.44 16.57 -8.13
C GLY A 118 -6.60 17.61 -7.04
N ILE A 119 -7.78 17.62 -6.44
CA ILE A 119 -8.16 18.49 -5.34
C ILE A 119 -8.70 17.59 -4.23
N ILE A 120 -8.11 17.70 -3.04
CA ILE A 120 -8.70 17.13 -1.83
C ILE A 120 -9.62 18.19 -1.26
N TYR A 121 -10.93 17.95 -1.35
CA TYR A 121 -11.94 18.89 -0.89
C TYR A 121 -12.01 18.92 0.63
N ALA A 122 -12.20 20.11 1.21
CA ALA A 122 -12.38 20.30 2.65
C ALA A 122 -13.59 19.54 3.21
N THR A 123 -14.57 19.22 2.36
CA THR A 123 -15.77 18.47 2.73
C THR A 123 -15.50 16.99 2.96
N SER A 124 -14.62 16.36 2.17
CA SER A 124 -14.26 14.94 2.31
C SER A 124 -12.98 14.72 3.11
N ASN A 125 -12.01 15.62 3.00
CA ASN A 125 -10.64 15.50 3.51
C ASN A 125 -9.85 14.28 2.99
N GLU A 126 -10.35 13.65 1.93
CA GLU A 126 -9.78 12.43 1.37
C GLU A 126 -9.94 12.41 -0.15
N ASP A 127 -8.95 11.82 -0.79
CA ASP A 127 -8.98 11.50 -2.21
C ASP A 127 -8.19 10.20 -2.47
N TYR A 128 -8.53 9.52 -3.57
CA TYR A 128 -7.98 8.20 -3.91
C TYR A 128 -7.36 8.23 -5.30
N ILE A 129 -6.14 7.69 -5.38
CA ILE A 129 -5.45 7.44 -6.64
C ILE A 129 -5.15 5.96 -6.77
N THR A 130 -5.08 5.49 -8.00
CA THR A 130 -4.86 4.07 -8.29
C THR A 130 -3.68 3.97 -9.24
N LEU A 131 -2.60 3.36 -8.76
CA LEU A 131 -1.41 3.04 -9.54
C LEU A 131 -1.56 1.64 -10.13
N GLN A 132 -1.55 1.55 -11.46
CA GLN A 132 -1.55 0.31 -12.22
C GLN A 132 -0.14 0.04 -12.73
N ILE A 133 0.36 -1.17 -12.50
CA ILE A 133 1.70 -1.62 -12.86
C ILE A 133 1.54 -2.83 -13.78
N THR A 134 1.91 -2.67 -15.05
CA THR A 134 1.75 -3.71 -16.08
C THR A 134 3.11 -4.14 -16.61
N PRO A 135 3.46 -5.44 -16.65
CA PRO A 135 4.67 -5.90 -17.33
C PRO A 135 4.65 -5.49 -18.80
N ASN A 136 5.76 -4.97 -19.32
CA ASN A 136 5.90 -4.67 -20.75
C ASN A 136 6.93 -5.59 -21.45
N THR A 137 7.63 -6.41 -20.66
CA THR A 137 8.51 -7.49 -21.10
C THR A 137 8.11 -8.78 -20.39
N SER A 138 8.52 -9.92 -20.92
CA SER A 138 8.44 -11.19 -20.20
C SER A 138 9.36 -11.14 -18.97
N LEU A 139 8.80 -11.42 -17.79
CA LEU A 139 9.55 -11.45 -16.52
C LEU A 139 9.67 -12.89 -16.02
N SER A 140 10.83 -13.25 -15.50
CA SER A 140 11.15 -14.55 -14.90
C SER A 140 11.16 -14.45 -13.38
N THR A 141 11.00 -15.59 -12.70
CA THR A 141 11.12 -15.65 -11.24
C THR A 141 12.44 -15.07 -10.75
N GLY A 142 12.37 -14.20 -9.75
CA GLY A 142 13.49 -13.42 -9.23
C GLY A 142 13.66 -12.03 -9.89
N ASP A 143 13.01 -11.76 -11.02
CA ASP A 143 13.04 -10.43 -11.62
C ASP A 143 12.36 -9.41 -10.71
N VAL A 144 12.88 -8.19 -10.73
CA VAL A 144 12.42 -7.10 -9.88
C VAL A 144 11.88 -5.95 -10.73
N ALA A 145 10.73 -5.43 -10.35
CA ALA A 145 10.19 -4.19 -10.88
C ALA A 145 10.12 -3.13 -9.77
N GLU A 146 10.54 -1.90 -10.08
CA GLU A 146 10.58 -0.81 -9.11
C GLU A 146 9.71 0.36 -9.56
N VAL A 147 8.98 0.93 -8.61
CA VAL A 147 8.18 2.14 -8.82
C VAL A 147 8.49 3.15 -7.73
N ASN A 148 8.90 4.35 -8.11
CA ASN A 148 8.96 5.50 -7.20
C ASN A 148 7.78 6.42 -7.50
N ILE A 149 7.07 6.86 -6.46
CA ILE A 149 5.95 7.78 -6.59
C ILE A 149 6.08 8.91 -5.58
N THR A 150 5.74 10.12 -6.01
CA THR A 150 5.76 11.33 -5.20
C THR A 150 4.45 12.08 -5.38
N ALA A 151 3.76 12.37 -4.29
CA ALA A 151 2.64 13.31 -4.27
C ALA A 151 3.11 14.64 -3.67
N THR A 152 2.81 15.75 -4.35
CA THR A 152 3.18 17.11 -3.92
C THR A 152 1.95 17.99 -3.90
N SER A 153 1.63 18.58 -2.74
CA SER A 153 0.62 19.62 -2.66
C SER A 153 1.10 20.89 -3.37
N SER A 154 0.24 21.51 -4.17
CA SER A 154 0.59 22.67 -5.00
C SER A 154 0.02 23.98 -4.45
N SER A 155 -1.07 23.94 -3.70
CA SER A 155 -1.70 25.12 -3.09
C SER A 155 -2.60 24.72 -1.92
N PRO A 156 -2.65 25.49 -0.81
CA PRO A 156 -1.95 26.76 -0.58
C PRO A 156 -0.51 26.63 -0.06
N TYR A 157 -0.12 25.43 0.40
CA TYR A 157 1.24 25.14 0.87
C TYR A 157 1.81 23.95 0.11
N GLN A 158 3.13 23.91 0.00
CA GLN A 158 3.85 22.85 -0.68
C GLN A 158 4.42 21.84 0.33
N LYS A 159 4.08 20.58 0.15
CA LYS A 159 4.61 19.43 0.90
C LYS A 159 4.64 18.22 -0.01
N SER A 160 5.73 17.45 0.07
CA SER A 160 5.93 16.25 -0.73
C SER A 160 6.01 15.02 0.15
N ILE A 161 5.31 13.96 -0.26
CA ILE A 161 5.34 12.64 0.37
C ILE A 161 5.62 11.59 -0.70
N MET A 162 6.41 10.58 -0.36
CA MET A 162 7.04 9.67 -1.33
C MET A 162 6.90 8.22 -0.88
N ALA A 163 7.04 7.28 -1.81
CA ALA A 163 7.31 5.87 -1.52
C ALA A 163 8.02 5.19 -2.69
N LYS A 164 8.75 4.12 -2.37
CA LYS A 164 9.29 3.15 -3.31
C LYS A 164 8.54 1.82 -3.19
N PHE A 165 8.05 1.28 -4.28
CA PHE A 165 7.49 -0.07 -4.37
C PHE A 165 8.48 -0.96 -5.13
N ILE A 166 8.81 -2.11 -4.55
CA ILE A 166 9.65 -3.15 -5.15
C ILE A 166 8.78 -4.38 -5.31
N LEU A 167 8.48 -4.77 -6.54
CA LEU A 167 7.72 -5.98 -6.87
C LEU A 167 8.72 -7.04 -7.31
N VAL A 168 8.70 -8.20 -6.66
CA VAL A 168 9.58 -9.33 -6.98
C VAL A 168 8.74 -10.43 -7.60
N VAL A 169 9.13 -10.86 -8.80
CA VAL A 169 8.44 -11.90 -9.54
C VAL A 169 8.67 -13.23 -8.84
N GLY A 170 7.59 -13.83 -8.36
CA GLY A 170 7.60 -15.16 -7.74
C GLY A 170 7.52 -16.28 -8.77
N ASP A 171 7.50 -17.52 -8.30
CA ASP A 171 7.08 -18.65 -9.12
C ASP A 171 5.55 -18.53 -9.30
N SER A 172 5.14 -17.94 -10.41
CA SER A 172 3.81 -17.34 -10.63
C SER A 172 2.64 -18.33 -10.62
N ALA A 173 2.94 -19.63 -10.65
CA ALA A 173 1.96 -20.71 -10.60
C ALA A 173 1.29 -20.84 -9.22
N TYR A 174 2.04 -20.65 -8.12
CA TYR A 174 1.54 -20.84 -6.76
C TYR A 174 1.94 -19.67 -5.87
N THR A 175 0.96 -19.11 -5.17
CA THR A 175 1.19 -18.05 -4.17
C THR A 175 0.54 -18.46 -2.86
N TYR A 176 0.98 -17.87 -1.75
CA TYR A 176 0.29 -18.04 -0.47
C TYR A 176 0.27 -16.75 0.35
N LYS A 177 -0.70 -16.66 1.25
CA LYS A 177 -0.82 -15.63 2.27
C LYS A 177 -1.40 -16.21 3.55
N ILE A 178 -1.18 -15.53 4.66
CA ILE A 178 -1.85 -15.81 5.92
C ILE A 178 -2.79 -14.65 6.20
N GLU A 179 -4.08 -14.96 6.36
CA GLU A 179 -5.10 -14.01 6.82
C GLU A 179 -5.36 -14.23 8.30
N ASP A 180 -5.13 -13.20 9.12
CA ASP A 180 -5.36 -13.21 10.56
C ASP A 180 -5.87 -11.83 11.02
N SER A 181 -6.32 -11.74 12.26
CA SER A 181 -6.61 -10.48 12.95
C SER A 181 -6.44 -10.65 14.46
N VAL A 182 -5.94 -9.61 15.13
CA VAL A 182 -5.83 -9.59 16.60
C VAL A 182 -7.20 -9.87 17.25
N GLY A 183 -7.21 -10.79 18.21
CA GLY A 183 -8.41 -11.24 18.92
C GLY A 183 -9.13 -12.42 18.25
N GLN A 184 -8.77 -12.80 17.03
CA GLN A 184 -9.24 -14.06 16.43
C GLN A 184 -8.47 -15.25 16.99
N ILE A 185 -9.20 -16.34 17.25
CA ILE A 185 -8.62 -17.60 17.75
C ILE A 185 -8.06 -18.47 16.62
N TYR A 186 -8.19 -18.04 15.37
CA TYR A 186 -7.75 -18.78 14.20
C TYR A 186 -7.06 -17.84 13.20
N CYS A 187 -6.24 -18.43 12.35
CA CYS A 187 -5.72 -17.80 11.14
C CYS A 187 -5.84 -18.78 9.96
N ASP A 188 -5.87 -18.24 8.75
CA ASP A 188 -6.05 -19.03 7.53
C ASP A 188 -4.83 -18.90 6.61
N LEU A 189 -4.18 -20.03 6.32
CA LEU A 189 -3.26 -20.14 5.20
C LEU A 189 -4.08 -20.29 3.93
N ILE A 190 -3.92 -19.34 3.01
CA ILE A 190 -4.57 -19.34 1.70
C ILE A 190 -3.50 -19.57 0.66
N ILE A 191 -3.63 -20.67 -0.07
CA ILE A 191 -2.74 -21.06 -1.16
C ILE A 191 -3.52 -20.89 -2.46
N THR A 192 -2.97 -20.17 -3.42
CA THR A 192 -3.61 -19.89 -4.70
C THR A 192 -2.77 -20.46 -5.83
N ASN A 193 -3.37 -21.35 -6.63
CA ASN A 193 -2.80 -21.88 -7.86
C ASN A 193 -3.43 -21.17 -9.07
N THR A 194 -2.60 -20.53 -9.88
CA THR A 194 -3.03 -19.79 -11.08
C THR A 194 -2.79 -20.56 -12.38
N THR A 195 -2.20 -21.75 -12.32
CA THR A 195 -2.01 -22.60 -13.51
C THR A 195 -3.35 -23.02 -14.08
N ASN A 196 -3.45 -23.09 -15.40
CA ASN A 196 -4.68 -23.38 -16.14
C ASN A 196 -4.69 -24.78 -16.77
N TYR A 197 -3.88 -25.69 -16.24
CA TYR A 197 -3.76 -27.07 -16.72
C TYR A 197 -3.39 -28.03 -15.58
N TYR A 198 -3.69 -29.31 -15.79
CA TYR A 198 -3.27 -30.44 -14.97
C TYR A 198 -2.20 -31.26 -15.72
N LEU A 199 -1.40 -32.00 -14.97
CA LEU A 199 -0.43 -32.96 -15.49
C LEU A 199 -1.01 -34.35 -15.42
N VAL A 200 -0.82 -35.14 -16.49
CA VAL A 200 -1.19 -36.55 -16.50
C VAL A 200 -0.15 -37.34 -15.70
N GLN A 201 -0.57 -37.92 -14.58
CA GLN A 201 0.29 -38.74 -13.72
C GLN A 201 0.29 -40.21 -14.15
N THR A 202 -0.86 -40.70 -14.61
CA THR A 202 -1.05 -42.07 -15.13
C THR A 202 -1.59 -41.98 -16.55
N ALA A 203 -1.00 -42.69 -17.51
CA ALA A 203 -1.46 -42.62 -18.90
C ALA A 203 -2.89 -43.20 -19.06
N PHE A 204 -3.73 -42.55 -19.87
CA PHE A 204 -5.09 -43.00 -20.17
C PHE A 204 -5.53 -42.48 -21.55
N GLY A 205 -6.34 -43.28 -22.26
CA GLY A 205 -6.85 -42.91 -23.58
C GLY A 205 -5.72 -42.46 -24.54
N PRO A 206 -5.79 -41.22 -25.11
CA PRO A 206 -4.74 -40.67 -25.95
C PRO A 206 -3.61 -39.95 -25.19
N TYR A 207 -3.69 -39.84 -23.86
CA TYR A 207 -2.79 -39.04 -23.05
C TYR A 207 -1.68 -39.88 -22.40
N SER A 208 -0.44 -39.41 -22.53
CA SER A 208 0.77 -39.99 -21.93
C SER A 208 1.13 -39.31 -20.62
N VAL A 209 1.92 -39.99 -19.78
CA VAL A 209 2.44 -39.41 -18.53
C VAL A 209 3.25 -38.14 -18.84
N GLY A 210 2.96 -37.06 -18.11
CA GLY A 210 3.57 -35.75 -18.29
C GLY A 210 2.84 -34.84 -19.29
N ASP A 211 1.82 -35.35 -20.00
CA ASP A 211 1.00 -34.52 -20.87
C ASP A 211 0.25 -33.45 -20.06
N ARG A 212 -0.01 -32.31 -20.71
CA ARG A 212 -0.75 -31.19 -20.13
C ARG A 212 -2.19 -31.21 -20.62
N ILE A 213 -3.13 -31.26 -19.68
CA ILE A 213 -4.55 -31.16 -19.98
C ILE A 213 -5.04 -29.80 -19.47
N ASN A 214 -5.44 -28.91 -20.38
CA ASN A 214 -5.98 -27.61 -20.01
C ASN A 214 -7.27 -27.77 -19.20
N ILE A 215 -7.64 -26.74 -18.44
CA ILE A 215 -8.77 -26.78 -17.51
C ILE A 215 -10.11 -27.11 -18.17
N TYR A 216 -10.36 -26.63 -19.40
CA TYR A 216 -11.61 -26.90 -20.11
C TYR A 216 -11.71 -28.37 -20.49
N THR A 217 -10.65 -28.93 -21.06
CA THR A 217 -10.58 -30.36 -21.38
C THR A 217 -10.63 -31.22 -20.13
N TYR A 218 -9.99 -30.80 -19.03
CA TYR A 218 -10.05 -31.51 -17.76
C TYR A 218 -11.48 -31.65 -17.21
N TYR A 219 -12.31 -30.62 -17.34
CA TYR A 219 -13.71 -30.67 -16.91
C TYR A 219 -14.62 -31.50 -17.83
N GLU A 220 -14.17 -31.82 -19.04
CA GLU A 220 -14.86 -32.73 -19.96
C GLU A 220 -14.50 -34.21 -19.70
N LEU A 221 -13.43 -34.49 -18.96
CA LEU A 221 -13.04 -35.85 -18.55
C LEU A 221 -14.04 -36.47 -17.58
N THR A 222 -14.14 -37.80 -17.61
CA THR A 222 -14.88 -38.55 -16.60
C THR A 222 -14.24 -38.44 -15.22
N ALA A 223 -14.99 -38.78 -14.17
CA ALA A 223 -14.45 -38.79 -12.80
C ALA A 223 -13.21 -39.70 -12.68
N GLU A 224 -13.25 -40.90 -13.28
CA GLU A 224 -12.15 -41.86 -13.26
C GLU A 224 -10.92 -41.36 -14.05
N GLU A 225 -11.11 -40.69 -15.17
CA GLU A 225 -10.00 -40.11 -15.94
C GLU A 225 -9.33 -38.95 -15.20
N ARG A 226 -10.09 -38.15 -14.44
CA ARG A 226 -9.55 -37.05 -13.63
C ARG A 226 -8.65 -37.53 -12.49
N GLU A 227 -8.89 -38.71 -11.93
CA GLU A 227 -8.00 -39.32 -10.92
C GLU A 227 -6.60 -39.62 -11.47
N ASN A 228 -6.45 -39.72 -12.80
CA ASN A 228 -5.15 -39.91 -13.44
C ASN A 228 -4.37 -38.59 -13.66
N CYS A 229 -4.95 -37.46 -13.26
CA CYS A 229 -4.41 -36.13 -13.44
C CYS A 229 -4.15 -35.46 -12.10
N VAL A 230 -3.07 -34.70 -12.00
CA VAL A 230 -2.68 -33.99 -10.79
C VAL A 230 -2.42 -32.52 -11.05
N PRO A 231 -2.57 -31.65 -10.03
CA PRO A 231 -2.08 -30.29 -10.10
C PRO A 231 -0.62 -30.21 -10.55
N THR A 232 -0.17 -29.04 -10.97
CA THR A 232 1.20 -28.87 -11.49
C THR A 232 2.30 -29.02 -10.44
N LYS A 233 2.00 -28.79 -9.16
CA LYS A 233 2.92 -28.91 -8.03
C LYS A 233 2.19 -29.48 -6.82
N ILE A 234 2.96 -29.98 -5.86
CA ILE A 234 2.50 -30.27 -4.51
C ILE A 234 2.95 -29.11 -3.61
N VAL A 235 2.04 -28.59 -2.79
CA VAL A 235 2.38 -27.58 -1.79
C VAL A 235 2.58 -28.28 -0.47
N ARG A 236 3.79 -28.19 0.08
CA ARG A 236 4.12 -28.63 1.43
C ARG A 236 4.05 -27.43 2.36
N PHE A 237 3.49 -27.63 3.56
CA PHE A 237 3.58 -26.64 4.62
C PHE A 237 3.93 -27.27 5.96
N ASP A 238 4.73 -26.54 6.72
CA ASP A 238 5.23 -26.92 8.03
C ASP A 238 4.93 -25.79 9.03
N TYR A 239 4.57 -26.15 10.27
CA TYR A 239 4.20 -25.19 11.32
C TYR A 239 4.63 -25.67 12.70
N ASP A 240 4.80 -24.73 13.64
CA ASP A 240 5.10 -25.04 15.04
C ASP A 240 3.81 -25.38 15.81
N PRO A 241 3.68 -26.61 16.37
CA PRO A 241 2.48 -27.05 17.10
C PRO A 241 2.28 -26.31 18.44
N GLN A 242 3.29 -25.59 18.95
CA GLN A 242 3.15 -24.73 20.14
C GLN A 242 2.49 -23.39 19.81
N ILE A 243 2.52 -22.97 18.54
CA ILE A 243 1.98 -21.69 18.09
C ILE A 243 0.64 -21.88 17.40
N LEU A 244 0.54 -22.90 16.55
CA LEU A 244 -0.63 -23.19 15.71
C LEU A 244 -1.07 -24.65 15.85
N SER A 245 -2.37 -24.89 15.78
CA SER A 245 -2.95 -26.24 15.72
C SER A 245 -3.86 -26.35 14.51
N LEU A 246 -3.66 -27.36 13.66
CA LEU A 246 -4.47 -27.55 12.46
C LEU A 246 -5.95 -27.81 12.79
N ASP A 247 -6.84 -27.12 12.10
CA ASP A 247 -8.27 -27.36 12.09
C ASP A 247 -8.67 -28.13 10.83
N MET A 248 -8.84 -29.44 10.97
CA MET A 248 -9.24 -30.29 9.85
C MET A 248 -10.71 -30.08 9.43
N ALA A 249 -11.58 -29.57 10.30
CA ALA A 249 -13.00 -29.45 9.99
C ALA A 249 -13.30 -28.28 9.05
N ASN A 250 -12.49 -27.21 9.10
CA ASN A 250 -12.67 -26.01 8.28
C ASN A 250 -11.60 -25.87 7.19
N THR A 251 -10.74 -26.87 7.02
CA THR A 251 -9.79 -26.94 5.90
C THR A 251 -10.54 -27.38 4.63
N THR A 252 -10.38 -26.65 3.54
CA THR A 252 -11.19 -26.82 2.31
C THR A 252 -10.54 -27.75 1.29
N VAL A 253 -9.50 -28.47 1.68
CA VAL A 253 -8.65 -29.23 0.78
C VAL A 253 -8.19 -30.51 1.43
N GLU A 254 -8.01 -31.55 0.63
CA GLU A 254 -7.49 -32.81 1.13
C GLU A 254 -6.01 -32.66 1.50
N LEU A 255 -5.68 -33.13 2.71
CA LEU A 255 -4.34 -33.05 3.27
C LEU A 255 -3.72 -34.44 3.34
N PHE A 256 -2.48 -34.54 2.89
CA PHE A 256 -1.66 -35.74 3.00
C PHE A 256 -0.59 -35.51 4.07
N SER A 257 -0.68 -36.22 5.20
CA SER A 257 0.29 -36.13 6.29
C SER A 257 1.68 -36.62 5.84
N MET A 258 2.71 -35.88 6.22
CA MET A 258 4.08 -36.07 5.72
C MET A 258 5.12 -36.30 6.81
N GLY A 259 4.88 -35.84 8.03
CA GLY A 259 5.88 -35.91 9.08
C GLY A 259 5.31 -35.63 10.46
N THR A 260 5.90 -36.30 11.45
CA THR A 260 5.64 -36.10 12.87
C THR A 260 6.86 -35.52 13.56
N GLU A 261 6.62 -34.74 14.61
CA GLU A 261 7.65 -34.26 15.52
C GLU A 261 7.25 -34.66 16.96
N THR A 262 8.22 -35.15 17.72
CA THR A 262 8.00 -35.46 19.15
C THR A 262 8.44 -34.27 19.99
N GLN A 263 7.50 -33.70 20.74
CA GLN A 263 7.79 -32.65 21.72
C GLN A 263 7.42 -33.15 23.11
N GLY A 264 8.43 -33.43 23.93
CA GLY A 264 8.26 -34.07 25.24
C GLY A 264 7.82 -35.54 25.10
N THR A 265 6.62 -35.86 25.58
CA THR A 265 6.03 -37.22 25.48
C THR A 265 4.97 -37.36 24.40
N THR A 266 4.67 -36.27 23.67
CA THR A 266 3.58 -36.22 22.70
C THR A 266 4.14 -36.08 21.28
N GLU A 267 3.62 -36.89 20.37
CA GLU A 267 3.92 -36.84 18.95
C GLU A 267 2.86 -36.00 18.23
N TYR A 268 3.31 -35.02 17.44
CA TYR A 268 2.47 -34.09 16.70
C TYR A 268 2.68 -34.26 15.20
N VAL A 269 1.63 -34.19 14.40
CA VAL A 269 1.75 -34.11 12.94
C VAL A 269 1.94 -32.64 12.56
N VAL A 270 3.14 -32.28 12.14
CA VAL A 270 3.56 -30.87 11.92
C VAL A 270 3.78 -30.53 10.45
N SER A 271 3.73 -31.53 9.57
CA SER A 271 4.00 -31.38 8.14
C SER A 271 2.93 -32.04 7.29
N TYR A 272 2.41 -31.28 6.32
CA TYR A 272 1.36 -31.74 5.40
C TYR A 272 1.69 -31.34 3.96
N LYS A 273 1.17 -32.13 3.02
CA LYS A 273 1.15 -31.84 1.58
C LYS A 273 -0.27 -31.69 1.09
N VAL A 274 -0.44 -30.83 0.09
CA VAL A 274 -1.71 -30.58 -0.55
C VAL A 274 -1.54 -30.33 -2.05
N GLY A 275 -2.45 -30.90 -2.84
CA GLY A 275 -2.64 -30.53 -4.23
C GLY A 275 -3.69 -29.42 -4.34
N VAL A 276 -3.33 -28.26 -4.87
CA VAL A 276 -4.29 -27.17 -5.14
C VAL A 276 -4.65 -27.20 -6.62
N GLY A 277 -5.92 -27.36 -6.96
CA GLY A 277 -6.38 -27.46 -8.34
C GLY A 277 -6.01 -26.25 -9.20
N ALA A 278 -5.97 -26.44 -10.52
CA ALA A 278 -5.77 -25.36 -11.50
C ALA A 278 -6.80 -24.24 -11.32
N GLU A 279 -6.37 -22.99 -11.46
CA GLU A 279 -7.17 -21.75 -11.29
C GLU A 279 -8.02 -21.73 -10.01
N SER A 280 -7.48 -22.26 -8.90
CA SER A 280 -8.21 -22.42 -7.65
C SER A 280 -7.42 -21.93 -6.44
N SER A 281 -8.09 -21.85 -5.30
CA SER A 281 -7.45 -21.56 -4.02
C SER A 281 -7.90 -22.56 -2.96
N ALA A 282 -6.96 -22.94 -2.10
CA ALA A 282 -7.19 -23.78 -0.95
C ALA A 282 -7.02 -22.97 0.34
N ARG A 283 -7.85 -23.26 1.34
CA ARG A 283 -7.75 -22.70 2.69
C ARG A 283 -7.39 -23.81 3.66
N VAL A 284 -6.32 -23.61 4.42
CA VAL A 284 -5.93 -24.44 5.56
C VAL A 284 -6.07 -23.59 6.82
N ARG A 285 -6.93 -24.00 7.74
CA ARG A 285 -7.22 -23.25 8.96
C ARG A 285 -6.37 -23.76 10.11
N PHE A 286 -5.87 -22.83 10.92
CA PHE A 286 -5.16 -23.12 12.16
C PHE A 286 -5.79 -22.37 13.33
N TYR A 287 -5.90 -23.04 14.48
CA TYR A 287 -6.13 -22.38 15.76
C TYR A 287 -4.83 -21.80 16.30
N LYS A 288 -4.92 -20.62 16.90
CA LYS A 288 -3.79 -19.90 17.49
C LYS A 288 -3.68 -20.23 18.97
N ALA A 289 -2.47 -20.51 19.45
CA ALA A 289 -2.20 -20.66 20.88
C ALA A 289 -2.38 -19.32 21.63
N ASP A 290 -2.05 -18.19 20.98
CA ASP A 290 -2.23 -16.84 21.49
C ASP A 290 -3.03 -16.00 20.49
N SER A 291 -4.27 -15.65 20.86
CA SER A 291 -5.17 -14.84 20.03
C SER A 291 -4.78 -13.37 19.98
N THR A 292 -3.85 -12.90 20.82
CA THR A 292 -3.38 -11.51 20.83
C THR A 292 -2.33 -11.22 19.75
N GLN A 293 -1.70 -12.25 19.19
CA GLN A 293 -0.77 -12.12 18.06
C GLN A 293 -1.52 -11.90 16.74
N ASP A 294 -0.84 -11.32 15.75
CA ASP A 294 -1.32 -11.20 14.37
C ASP A 294 -0.29 -11.82 13.43
N TYR A 295 -0.63 -12.95 12.83
CA TYR A 295 0.22 -13.72 11.92
C TYR A 295 0.02 -13.36 10.45
N THR A 296 -0.68 -12.25 10.14
CA THR A 296 -0.96 -11.84 8.76
C THR A 296 0.33 -11.69 7.96
N TYR A 297 0.42 -12.40 6.84
CA TYR A 297 1.59 -12.44 5.95
C TYR A 297 1.14 -12.37 4.48
N PRO A 298 1.85 -11.64 3.59
CA PRO A 298 3.05 -10.84 3.83
C PRO A 298 2.77 -9.37 4.21
N ILE A 299 1.50 -9.00 4.46
CA ILE A 299 1.10 -7.59 4.58
C ILE A 299 1.52 -6.96 5.90
N VAL A 300 1.33 -7.67 7.02
CA VAL A 300 1.67 -7.16 8.37
C VAL A 300 3.06 -7.63 8.78
N ASN A 301 3.36 -8.91 8.54
CA ASN A 301 4.64 -9.52 8.89
C ASN A 301 5.47 -9.81 7.64
N ASN A 302 6.79 -9.58 7.74
CA ASN A 302 7.76 -9.89 6.69
C ASN A 302 8.25 -11.35 6.73
N THR A 303 7.97 -12.07 7.81
CA THR A 303 8.31 -13.48 8.02
C THR A 303 7.04 -14.27 8.22
N SER A 304 6.89 -15.38 7.51
CA SER A 304 5.75 -16.28 7.68
C SER A 304 5.95 -17.16 8.93
N VAL A 305 4.87 -17.38 9.69
CA VAL A 305 4.83 -18.36 10.80
C VAL A 305 4.62 -19.79 10.30
N ILE A 306 4.24 -19.94 9.03
CA ILE A 306 4.10 -21.23 8.34
C ILE A 306 5.14 -21.27 7.23
N GLU A 307 5.99 -22.29 7.22
CA GLU A 307 6.93 -22.53 6.12
C GLU A 307 6.17 -23.20 4.97
N VAL A 308 6.34 -22.70 3.75
CA VAL A 308 5.65 -23.22 2.56
C VAL A 308 6.67 -23.50 1.46
N GLU A 309 6.64 -24.72 0.95
CA GLU A 309 7.54 -25.23 -0.08
C GLU A 309 6.74 -25.82 -1.25
N LEU A 310 7.19 -25.56 -2.49
CA LEU A 310 6.61 -26.14 -3.70
C LEU A 310 7.46 -27.31 -4.16
N LEU A 311 6.82 -28.45 -4.40
CA LEU A 311 7.46 -29.70 -4.78
C LEU A 311 6.89 -30.21 -6.12
N ASP A 312 7.71 -30.95 -6.86
CA ASP A 312 7.25 -31.70 -8.03
C ASP A 312 6.48 -32.97 -7.60
N TRP A 313 5.60 -33.45 -8.48
CA TRP A 313 4.86 -34.71 -8.33
C TRP A 313 5.71 -35.94 -8.63
#